data_AF-A0A1Y6MFB3-F1
#
_entry.id   AF-A0A1Y6MFB3-F1
#
_cell.length_a   1.000
_cell.length_b   1.000
_cell.length_c   1.000
_cell.angle_alpha   90.00
_cell.angle_beta   90.00
_cell.angle_gamma   90.00
#
_symmetry.space_group_name_H-M   'P 1'
#
loop_
_entity.id
_entity.type
_entity.pdbx_description
1 polymer ?
#
loop_
_entity_poly.entity_id
_entity_poly.type
_entity_poly.pdbx_seq_one_letter_code
_entity_poly.pdbx_strand_id
1 'polypeptide(L)'
;MSTQKFTAYEREALWLAHNKKCAYTREPLDMSSFHIDHILPESLVSNLTELEKVKSLLKLGAKFDIHGYENLLPCRSGANLQKGSIVFDEARTQFFLGIAESKKAEVLKNLEKISKRNIRGKALILLQQCLEGGQLSPSEVASILDEHKEKPDEIFHLIESLKFLNTEEIRSISKVDIDELLSRQVQLGQNNHIDGATLINDMNETLYVRTCKEYNEAINSGYYALTNFDIKMSTFFEHQCGLLNAIKAAKVPECSFIDDPRVGVVDLQLLPFSLFPFLGDVPDEDDTTVTYQSKVDDGTINIKRIKQNMVCVEDKEGMGQQLIEVLRADFNGDGLEEILLFEYCYATHGTFGAGGIRILSRNTFDGSFELTQ
;
A
#
# COMPACT_ATOMS: atom_id res chain seq x y z
N MET A 1 -13.95 29.11 31.88
CA MET A 1 -14.13 28.18 30.75
C MET A 1 -13.11 28.53 29.68
N SER A 2 -12.55 27.55 28.97
CA SER A 2 -11.61 27.84 27.90
C SER A 2 -12.28 28.65 26.79
N THR A 3 -11.55 29.60 26.20
CA THR A 3 -12.00 30.39 25.05
C THR A 3 -11.46 29.85 23.73
N GLN A 4 -10.42 29.02 23.76
CA GLN A 4 -9.91 28.30 22.60
C GLN A 4 -10.97 27.36 22.04
N LYS A 5 -11.32 27.56 20.76
CA LYS A 5 -12.23 26.69 20.02
C LYS A 5 -11.41 25.67 19.23
N PHE A 6 -11.85 24.42 19.25
CA PHE A 6 -11.26 23.35 18.47
C PHE A 6 -12.22 22.93 17.37
N THR A 7 -11.71 22.86 16.15
CA THR A 7 -12.41 22.26 15.01
C THR A 7 -12.60 20.76 15.22
N ALA A 8 -13.51 20.15 14.44
CA ALA A 8 -13.68 18.70 14.46
C ALA A 8 -12.38 17.95 14.11
N TYR A 9 -11.55 18.52 13.23
CA TYR A 9 -10.28 17.93 12.78
C TYR A 9 -9.22 17.95 13.87
N GLU A 10 -9.10 19.05 14.62
CA GLU A 10 -8.18 19.14 15.76
C GLU A 10 -8.57 18.18 16.88
N ARG A 11 -9.88 18.04 17.12
CA ARG A 11 -10.41 17.03 18.05
C ARG A 11 -10.06 15.62 17.60
N GLU A 12 -10.24 15.30 16.32
CA GLU A 12 -9.95 13.96 15.75
C GLU A 12 -8.45 13.65 15.87
N ALA A 13 -7.61 14.62 15.50
CA ALA A 13 -6.15 14.47 15.53
C ALA A 13 -5.62 14.21 16.96
N LEU A 14 -6.11 14.97 17.94
CA LEU A 14 -5.79 14.76 19.36
C LEU A 14 -6.27 13.41 19.87
N TRP A 15 -7.50 13.04 19.54
CA TRP A 15 -8.06 11.75 19.95
C TRP A 15 -7.26 10.56 19.39
N LEU A 16 -6.86 10.62 18.12
CA LEU A 16 -6.02 9.60 17.48
C LEU A 16 -4.63 9.52 18.10
N ALA A 17 -3.94 10.65 18.28
CA ALA A 17 -2.58 10.68 18.82
C ALA A 17 -2.50 10.12 20.26
N HIS A 18 -3.59 10.22 21.02
CA HIS A 18 -3.68 9.66 22.37
C HIS A 18 -4.30 8.26 22.41
N ASN A 19 -4.32 7.54 21.29
CA ASN A 19 -4.86 6.19 21.17
C ASN A 19 -6.31 6.08 21.66
N LYS A 20 -7.12 7.10 21.41
CA LYS A 20 -8.54 7.14 21.75
C LYS A 20 -8.82 7.01 23.25
N LYS A 21 -7.87 7.43 24.09
CA LYS A 21 -7.92 7.25 25.55
C LYS A 21 -7.74 8.58 26.29
N CYS A 22 -8.39 8.66 27.44
CA CYS A 22 -8.25 9.77 28.38
C CYS A 22 -6.81 9.82 28.88
N ALA A 23 -6.18 10.99 28.80
CA ALA A 23 -4.81 11.16 29.29
C ALA A 23 -4.70 10.95 30.81
N TYR A 24 -5.74 11.30 31.57
CA TYR A 24 -5.76 11.17 33.03
C TYR A 24 -6.12 9.76 33.52
N THR A 25 -7.15 9.14 32.93
CA THR A 25 -7.72 7.89 33.45
C THR A 25 -7.40 6.68 32.60
N ARG A 26 -6.83 6.87 31.40
CA ARG A 26 -6.52 5.82 30.40
C ARG A 26 -7.73 5.05 29.87
N GLU A 27 -8.94 5.41 30.29
CA GLU A 27 -10.17 4.86 29.75
C GLU A 27 -10.43 5.32 28.31
N PRO A 28 -11.16 4.52 27.49
CA PRO A 28 -11.57 4.92 26.16
C PRO A 28 -12.39 6.21 26.13
N LEU A 29 -12.18 7.01 25.09
CA LEU A 29 -12.93 8.24 24.83
C LEU A 29 -13.83 8.05 23.61
N ASP A 30 -15.06 8.54 23.73
CA ASP A 30 -15.92 8.76 22.58
C ASP A 30 -15.58 10.11 21.92
N MET A 31 -15.36 10.05 20.61
CA MET A 31 -15.02 11.19 19.77
C MET A 31 -16.06 12.32 19.85
N SER A 32 -17.33 11.96 20.07
CA SER A 32 -18.44 12.92 20.10
C SER A 32 -18.48 13.78 21.37
N SER A 33 -17.92 13.30 22.48
CA SER A 33 -18.25 13.82 23.81
C SER A 33 -17.05 14.07 24.75
N PHE A 34 -15.82 13.76 24.33
CA PHE A 34 -14.63 14.04 25.15
C PHE A 34 -14.32 15.54 25.25
N HIS A 35 -13.58 15.95 26.27
CA HIS A 35 -13.09 17.32 26.42
C HIS A 35 -11.61 17.40 26.08
N ILE A 36 -11.17 18.55 25.58
CA ILE A 36 -9.75 18.89 25.51
C ILE A 36 -9.46 19.75 26.73
N ASP A 37 -8.52 19.33 27.56
CA ASP A 37 -8.06 20.08 28.72
C ASP A 37 -6.73 20.78 28.44
N HIS A 38 -6.57 21.97 28.99
CA HIS A 38 -5.30 22.68 29.07
C HIS A 38 -4.62 22.31 30.38
N ILE A 39 -3.47 21.65 30.29
CA ILE A 39 -2.71 21.23 31.49
C ILE A 39 -2.41 22.46 32.34
N LEU A 40 -1.85 23.50 31.71
CA LEU A 40 -1.78 24.85 32.25
C LEU A 40 -2.99 25.66 31.77
N PRO A 41 -3.82 26.19 32.68
CA PRO A 41 -5.08 26.82 32.31
C PRO A 41 -4.87 28.11 31.53
N GLU A 42 -5.73 28.32 30.53
CA GLU A 42 -5.75 29.52 29.68
C GLU A 42 -5.85 30.84 30.45
N SER A 43 -6.43 30.83 31.66
CA SER A 43 -6.51 32.00 32.52
C SER A 43 -5.14 32.61 32.85
N LEU A 44 -4.05 31.83 32.79
CA LEU A 44 -2.69 32.35 33.01
C LEU A 44 -2.27 33.39 31.97
N VAL A 45 -2.84 33.36 30.75
CA VAL A 45 -2.55 34.36 29.71
C VAL A 45 -2.96 35.77 30.14
N SER A 46 -3.97 35.88 31.01
CA SER A 46 -4.42 37.17 31.55
C SER A 46 -3.50 37.76 32.63
N ASN A 47 -2.53 36.99 33.14
CA ASN A 47 -1.56 37.42 34.15
C ASN A 47 -0.14 36.97 33.78
N LEU A 48 0.53 37.78 32.96
CA LEU A 48 1.87 37.50 32.44
C LEU A 48 2.92 37.26 33.54
N THR A 49 2.83 37.94 34.67
CA THR A 49 3.76 37.75 35.79
C THR A 49 3.62 36.36 36.40
N GLU A 50 2.39 35.89 36.62
CA GLU A 50 2.16 34.54 37.13
C GLU A 50 2.52 33.47 36.08
N LEU A 51 2.24 33.73 34.79
CA LEU A 51 2.62 32.83 33.71
C LEU A 51 4.15 32.63 33.64
N GLU A 52 4.93 33.71 33.70
CA GLU A 52 6.40 33.60 33.67
C GLU A 52 6.95 32.92 34.93
N LYS A 53 6.35 33.14 36.09
CA LYS A 53 6.69 32.42 37.32
C LYS A 53 6.41 30.91 37.18
N VAL A 54 5.26 30.53 36.63
CA VAL A 54 4.88 29.12 36.38
C VAL A 54 5.82 28.48 35.35
N LYS A 55 6.13 29.18 34.24
CA LYS A 55 7.08 28.71 33.23
C LYS A 55 8.48 28.49 33.82
N SER A 56 8.95 29.42 34.65
CA SER A 56 10.24 29.29 35.34
C SER A 56 10.26 28.11 36.31
N LEU A 57 9.20 27.92 37.11
CA LEU A 57 9.08 26.80 38.04
C LEU A 57 9.10 25.46 37.31
N LEU A 58 8.36 25.37 36.19
CA LEU A 58 8.23 24.15 35.39
C LEU A 58 9.37 23.95 34.39
N LYS A 59 10.33 24.87 34.32
CA LYS A 59 11.47 24.86 33.37
C LYS A 59 11.02 24.79 31.90
N LEU A 60 9.93 25.49 31.56
CA LEU A 60 9.40 25.51 30.20
C LEU A 60 10.22 26.45 29.31
N GLY A 61 10.46 26.03 28.07
CA GLY A 61 11.21 26.81 27.10
C GLY A 61 10.49 28.10 26.68
N ALA A 62 11.24 29.06 26.15
CA ALA A 62 10.69 30.34 25.70
C ALA A 62 9.63 30.20 24.58
N LYS A 63 9.66 29.09 23.83
CA LYS A 63 8.72 28.77 22.74
C LYS A 63 7.44 28.07 23.19
N PHE A 64 7.27 27.80 24.49
CA PHE A 64 6.08 27.13 25.00
C PHE A 64 4.83 27.98 24.76
N ASP A 65 3.84 27.41 24.08
CA ASP A 65 2.56 28.05 23.81
C ASP A 65 1.45 27.45 24.70
N ILE A 66 0.75 28.30 25.45
CA ILE A 66 -0.39 27.89 26.28
C ILE A 66 -1.50 27.29 25.42
N HIS A 67 -1.65 27.75 24.17
CA HIS A 67 -2.63 27.23 23.22
C HIS A 67 -2.07 26.09 22.35
N GLY A 68 -0.79 25.78 22.50
CA GLY A 68 -0.08 24.76 21.74
C GLY A 68 -0.43 23.35 22.16
N TYR A 69 -0.26 22.39 21.25
CA TYR A 69 -0.56 20.97 21.48
C TYR A 69 0.28 20.34 22.60
N GLU A 70 1.42 20.93 22.93
CA GLU A 70 2.25 20.60 24.10
C GLU A 70 1.56 20.85 25.45
N ASN A 71 0.43 21.56 25.46
CA ASN A 71 -0.35 21.88 26.66
C ASN A 71 -1.76 21.25 26.64
N LEU A 72 -2.08 20.46 25.61
CA LEU A 72 -3.44 19.95 25.40
C LEU A 72 -3.53 18.45 25.60
N LEU A 73 -4.56 18.00 26.33
CA LEU A 73 -4.84 16.59 26.55
C LEU A 73 -6.31 16.25 26.28
N PRO A 74 -6.60 15.16 25.56
CA PRO A 74 -7.95 14.63 25.48
C PRO A 74 -8.29 13.92 26.79
N CYS A 75 -9.45 14.23 27.35
CA CYS A 75 -9.89 13.69 28.63
C CYS A 75 -11.40 13.51 28.70
N ARG A 76 -11.85 12.72 29.67
CA ARG A 76 -13.27 12.62 30.00
C ARG A 76 -13.76 13.95 30.58
N SER A 77 -14.99 14.32 30.26
CA SER A 77 -15.62 15.54 30.79
C SER A 77 -15.55 15.63 32.32
N GLY A 78 -15.84 14.54 33.04
CA GLY A 78 -15.76 14.49 34.51
C GLY A 78 -14.36 14.75 35.06
N ALA A 79 -13.31 14.24 34.41
CA ALA A 79 -11.92 14.47 34.84
C ALA A 79 -11.51 15.94 34.64
N ASN A 80 -11.89 16.52 33.49
CA ASN A 80 -11.65 17.94 33.22
C ASN A 80 -12.38 18.84 34.24
N LEU A 81 -13.68 18.57 34.47
CA LEU A 81 -14.50 19.33 35.42
C LEU A 81 -13.96 19.24 36.84
N GLN A 82 -13.46 18.07 37.26
CA GLN A 82 -12.84 17.88 38.57
C GLN A 82 -11.52 18.65 38.71
N LYS A 83 -10.70 18.71 37.67
CA LYS A 83 -9.46 19.50 37.66
C LYS A 83 -9.74 21.00 37.69
N GLY A 84 -10.70 21.47 36.87
CA GLY A 84 -11.01 22.90 36.75
C GLY A 84 -9.78 23.72 36.36
N SER A 85 -9.58 24.86 37.04
CA SER A 85 -8.43 25.75 36.83
C SER A 85 -7.22 25.41 37.72
N ILE A 86 -7.22 24.26 38.39
CA ILE A 86 -6.14 23.87 39.30
C ILE A 86 -4.92 23.50 38.46
N VAL A 87 -3.80 24.17 38.72
CA VAL A 87 -2.47 23.73 38.29
C VAL A 87 -1.99 22.70 39.32
N PHE A 88 -1.66 21.49 38.87
CA PHE A 88 -1.12 20.47 39.77
C PHE A 88 0.25 20.89 40.32
N ASP A 89 0.75 20.16 41.32
CA ASP A 89 2.15 20.33 41.74
C ASP A 89 3.13 20.10 40.58
N GLU A 90 4.36 20.57 40.76
CA GLU A 90 5.40 20.60 39.73
C GLU A 90 5.59 19.25 39.05
N ALA A 91 5.71 18.16 39.83
CA ALA A 91 5.98 16.83 39.30
C ALA A 91 4.81 16.31 38.45
N ARG A 92 3.57 16.46 38.94
CA ARG A 92 2.38 16.05 38.18
C ARG A 92 2.17 16.88 36.92
N THR A 93 2.41 18.18 36.99
CA THR A 93 2.29 19.07 35.84
C THR A 93 3.33 18.72 34.78
N GLN A 94 4.60 18.55 35.15
CA GLN A 94 5.66 18.13 34.24
C GLN A 94 5.38 16.77 33.59
N PHE A 95 4.83 15.81 34.34
CA PHE A 95 4.45 14.51 33.80
C PHE A 95 3.42 14.62 32.66
N PHE A 96 2.34 15.37 32.88
CA PHE A 96 1.30 15.55 31.86
C PHE A 96 1.76 16.39 30.67
N LEU A 97 2.61 17.40 30.90
CA LEU A 97 3.25 18.15 29.82
C LEU A 97 4.17 17.26 28.98
N GLY A 98 4.92 16.35 29.61
CA GLY A 98 5.73 15.36 28.91
C GLY A 98 4.89 14.42 28.03
N ILE A 99 3.70 14.02 28.50
CA ILE A 99 2.75 13.24 27.69
C ILE A 99 2.30 14.05 26.47
N ALA A 100 1.81 15.28 26.67
CA ALA A 100 1.33 16.12 25.57
C ALA A 100 2.43 16.42 24.54
N GLU A 101 3.63 16.79 25.00
CA GLU A 101 4.80 17.04 24.14
C GLU A 101 5.17 15.80 23.32
N SER A 102 5.19 14.61 23.94
CA SER A 102 5.49 13.35 23.22
C SER A 102 4.48 13.04 22.11
N LYS A 103 3.28 13.63 22.15
CA LYS A 103 2.20 13.43 21.17
C LYS A 103 2.07 14.55 20.15
N LYS A 104 2.69 15.71 20.37
CA LYS A 104 2.60 16.87 19.49
C LYS A 104 2.91 16.55 18.02
N ALA A 105 4.01 15.83 17.75
CA ALA A 105 4.38 15.46 16.39
C ALA A 105 3.33 14.56 15.70
N GLU A 106 2.72 13.65 16.46
CA GLU A 106 1.68 12.75 15.97
C GLU A 106 0.37 13.50 15.70
N VAL A 107 0.00 14.46 16.56
CA VAL A 107 -1.17 15.34 16.34
C VAL A 107 -1.02 16.14 15.04
N LEU A 108 0.13 16.77 14.82
CA LEU A 108 0.40 17.55 13.61
C LEU A 108 0.35 16.67 12.35
N LYS A 109 0.93 15.46 12.40
CA LYS A 109 0.85 14.48 11.31
C LYS A 109 -0.59 14.07 11.00
N ASN A 110 -1.40 13.85 12.03
CA ASN A 110 -2.81 13.49 11.87
C ASN A 110 -3.62 14.64 11.25
N LEU A 111 -3.38 15.89 11.69
CA LEU A 111 -4.01 17.08 11.12
C LEU A 111 -3.72 17.23 9.63
N GLU A 112 -2.47 17.04 9.22
CA GLU A 112 -2.08 17.12 7.82
C GLU A 112 -2.83 16.06 6.97
N LYS A 113 -2.87 14.81 7.47
CA LYS A 113 -3.61 13.72 6.81
C LYS A 113 -5.11 14.02 6.68
N ILE A 114 -5.74 14.48 7.75
CA ILE A 114 -7.18 14.82 7.77
C ILE A 114 -7.47 15.98 6.81
N SER A 115 -6.62 17.00 6.79
CA SER A 115 -6.74 18.15 5.89
C SER A 115 -6.66 17.72 4.42
N LYS A 116 -5.66 16.91 4.05
CA LYS A 116 -5.52 16.36 2.68
C LYS A 116 -6.75 15.56 2.27
N ARG A 117 -7.25 14.68 3.15
CA ARG A 117 -8.47 13.89 2.91
C ARG A 117 -9.68 14.80 2.64
N ASN A 118 -9.84 15.86 3.42
CA ASN A 118 -10.96 16.80 3.28
C ASN A 118 -10.89 17.62 1.98
N ILE A 119 -9.70 18.13 1.64
CA ILE A 119 -9.49 18.86 0.38
C ILE A 119 -9.85 17.96 -0.81
N ARG A 120 -9.36 16.72 -0.81
CA ARG A 120 -9.69 15.73 -1.84
C ARG A 120 -11.18 15.44 -1.90
N GLY A 121 -11.83 15.24 -0.76
CA GLY A 121 -13.28 15.01 -0.70
C GLY A 121 -14.10 16.17 -1.26
N LYS A 122 -13.74 17.41 -0.91
CA LYS A 122 -14.37 18.62 -1.48
C LYS A 122 -14.15 18.74 -2.98
N ALA A 123 -12.93 18.48 -3.45
CA ALA A 123 -12.60 18.52 -4.87
C ALA A 123 -13.42 17.49 -5.67
N LEU A 124 -13.58 16.27 -5.14
CA LEU A 124 -14.41 15.24 -5.76
C LEU A 124 -15.89 15.64 -5.85
N ILE A 125 -16.44 16.22 -4.78
CA ILE A 125 -17.83 16.70 -4.77
C ILE A 125 -18.02 17.81 -5.81
N LEU A 126 -17.08 18.76 -5.90
CA LEU A 126 -17.15 19.84 -6.88
C LEU A 126 -17.04 19.31 -8.32
N LEU A 127 -16.10 18.39 -8.57
CA LEU A 127 -15.96 17.73 -9.88
C LEU A 127 -17.24 16.99 -10.26
N GLN A 128 -17.84 16.25 -9.33
CA GLN A 128 -19.10 15.55 -9.54
C GLN A 128 -20.24 16.53 -9.88
N GLN A 129 -20.35 17.64 -9.17
CA GLN A 129 -21.33 18.68 -9.46
C GLN A 129 -21.15 19.29 -10.85
N CYS A 130 -19.91 19.54 -11.28
CA CYS A 130 -19.62 20.05 -12.61
C CYS A 130 -19.98 19.05 -13.71
N LEU A 131 -19.71 17.75 -13.49
CA LEU A 131 -20.07 16.67 -14.42
C LEU A 131 -21.59 16.50 -14.52
N GLU A 132 -22.30 16.42 -13.39
CA GLU A 132 -23.76 16.30 -13.34
C GLU A 132 -24.46 17.54 -13.92
N GLY A 133 -23.89 18.72 -13.70
CA GLY A 133 -24.37 19.98 -14.26
C GLY A 133 -24.04 20.20 -15.74
N GLY A 134 -23.30 19.28 -16.38
CA GLY A 134 -22.86 19.41 -17.77
C GLY A 134 -21.90 20.58 -18.03
N GLN A 135 -21.29 21.12 -16.96
CA GLN A 135 -20.31 22.20 -17.03
C GLN A 135 -18.93 21.68 -17.45
N LEU A 136 -18.68 20.39 -17.21
CA LEU A 136 -17.54 19.64 -17.68
C LEU A 136 -18.00 18.29 -18.22
N SER A 137 -17.37 17.83 -19.30
CA SER A 137 -17.46 16.45 -19.78
C SER A 137 -16.36 15.58 -19.16
N PRO A 138 -16.54 14.24 -19.13
CA PRO A 138 -15.48 13.32 -18.69
C PRO A 138 -14.16 13.50 -19.46
N SER A 139 -14.21 13.80 -20.75
CA SER A 139 -13.04 14.05 -21.60
C SER A 139 -12.30 15.34 -21.23
N GLU A 140 -13.02 16.41 -20.89
CA GLU A 140 -12.40 17.66 -20.44
C GLU A 140 -11.75 17.50 -19.06
N VAL A 141 -12.37 16.73 -18.16
CA VAL A 141 -11.75 16.40 -16.86
C VAL A 141 -10.47 15.61 -17.07
N ALA A 142 -10.46 14.62 -17.96
CA ALA A 142 -9.24 13.87 -18.30
C ALA A 142 -8.13 14.80 -18.83
N SER A 143 -8.47 15.69 -19.78
CA SER A 143 -7.53 16.67 -20.34
C SER A 143 -6.97 17.62 -19.28
N ILE A 144 -7.81 18.15 -18.39
CA ILE A 144 -7.37 19.06 -17.31
C ILE A 144 -6.44 18.34 -16.34
N LEU A 145 -6.77 17.09 -15.97
CA LEU A 145 -5.92 16.26 -15.12
C LEU A 145 -4.57 15.99 -15.78
N ASP A 146 -4.54 15.77 -17.10
CA ASP A 146 -3.30 15.59 -17.86
C ASP A 146 -2.48 16.87 -17.97
N GLU A 147 -3.12 18.03 -18.19
CA GLU A 147 -2.45 19.34 -18.26
C GLU A 147 -1.86 19.79 -16.92
N HIS A 148 -2.50 19.41 -15.80
CA HIS A 148 -2.09 19.78 -14.45
C HIS A 148 -1.36 18.66 -13.71
N LYS A 149 -0.93 17.60 -14.41
CA LYS A 149 0.15 16.73 -13.93
C LYS A 149 1.42 17.58 -13.85
N GLU A 150 1.64 18.22 -12.70
CA GLU A 150 2.97 18.74 -12.34
C GLU A 150 3.94 17.58 -12.52
N LYS A 151 4.76 17.62 -13.59
CA LYS A 151 5.74 16.60 -14.04
C LYS A 151 5.41 15.19 -13.55
N PRO A 152 4.89 14.28 -14.38
CA PRO A 152 4.56 12.96 -13.92
C PRO A 152 5.86 12.27 -13.50
N ASP A 153 6.09 12.25 -12.20
CA ASP A 153 6.30 10.99 -11.54
C ASP A 153 5.28 10.02 -12.17
N GLU A 154 5.73 9.14 -13.06
CA GLU A 154 4.87 8.15 -13.67
C GLU A 154 4.29 7.31 -12.52
N ILE A 155 3.03 7.61 -12.16
CA ILE A 155 2.31 6.92 -11.10
C ILE A 155 1.60 5.74 -11.75
N PHE A 156 1.98 4.55 -11.32
CA PHE A 156 1.38 3.29 -11.75
C PHE A 156 0.34 2.85 -10.73
N HIS A 157 -0.89 2.67 -11.19
CA HIS A 157 -1.99 2.19 -10.36
C HIS A 157 -2.07 0.66 -10.44
N LEU A 158 -1.97 0.00 -9.28
CA LEU A 158 -2.00 -1.45 -9.21
C LEU A 158 -3.44 -1.95 -9.13
N ILE A 159 -3.72 -3.00 -9.90
CA ILE A 159 -4.96 -3.78 -9.83
C ILE A 159 -4.95 -4.62 -8.56
N GLU A 160 -3.82 -5.26 -8.25
CA GLU A 160 -3.57 -6.01 -7.02
C GLU A 160 -2.59 -5.26 -6.12
N SER A 161 -2.94 -5.05 -4.85
CA SER A 161 -2.12 -4.24 -3.94
C SER A 161 -0.82 -4.93 -3.51
N LEU A 162 0.27 -4.18 -3.38
CA LEU A 162 1.48 -4.67 -2.70
C LEU A 162 1.35 -4.59 -1.18
N LYS A 163 2.00 -5.55 -0.52
CA LYS A 163 2.03 -5.69 0.93
C LYS A 163 3.46 -5.89 1.41
N PHE A 164 3.97 -4.90 2.13
CA PHE A 164 5.22 -5.02 2.91
C PHE A 164 4.90 -5.15 4.39
N LEU A 165 5.83 -5.70 5.15
CA LEU A 165 5.64 -5.92 6.59
C LEU A 165 5.34 -4.59 7.30
N ASN A 166 4.25 -4.56 8.08
CA ASN A 166 3.78 -3.39 8.85
C ASN A 166 3.45 -2.13 8.02
N THR A 167 3.11 -2.29 6.73
CA THR A 167 2.69 -1.17 5.88
C THR A 167 1.23 -1.27 5.46
N GLU A 168 0.61 -0.12 5.18
CA GLU A 168 -0.70 -0.08 4.53
C GLU A 168 -0.61 -0.64 3.10
N GLU A 169 -1.70 -1.20 2.59
CA GLU A 169 -1.77 -1.71 1.21
C GLU A 169 -1.40 -0.61 0.21
N ILE A 170 -0.40 -0.88 -0.63
CA ILE A 170 0.07 0.07 -1.65
C ILE A 170 -0.66 -0.25 -2.95
N ARG A 171 -1.38 0.73 -3.49
CA ARG A 171 -2.12 0.61 -4.77
C ARG A 171 -1.66 1.60 -5.83
N SER A 172 -0.68 2.43 -5.53
CA SER A 172 -0.14 3.42 -6.45
C SER A 172 1.34 3.61 -6.15
N ILE A 173 2.17 3.56 -7.19
CA ILE A 173 3.63 3.61 -7.07
C ILE A 173 4.14 4.67 -8.02
N SER A 174 4.89 5.63 -7.49
CA SER A 174 5.72 6.51 -8.32
C SER A 174 7.10 5.88 -8.52
N LYS A 175 7.74 6.15 -9.66
CA LYS A 175 9.13 5.80 -9.91
C LYS A 175 10.09 6.30 -8.84
N VAL A 176 9.82 7.46 -8.23
CA VAL A 176 10.70 8.02 -7.18
C VAL A 176 10.65 7.20 -5.89
N ASP A 177 9.55 6.48 -5.63
CA ASP A 177 9.37 5.68 -4.43
C ASP A 177 10.01 4.29 -4.55
N ILE A 178 10.33 3.83 -5.77
CA ILE A 178 10.77 2.45 -6.03
C ILE A 178 12.00 2.08 -5.21
N ASP A 179 13.02 2.95 -5.16
CA ASP A 179 14.25 2.64 -4.43
C ASP A 179 14.02 2.54 -2.91
N GLU A 180 13.02 3.25 -2.37
CA GLU A 180 12.56 3.09 -0.98
C GLU A 180 11.81 1.76 -0.81
N LEU A 181 10.88 1.45 -1.71
CA LEU A 181 10.08 0.22 -1.68
C LEU A 181 10.94 -1.04 -1.78
N LEU A 182 11.98 -1.02 -2.63
CA LEU A 182 12.93 -2.13 -2.76
C LEU A 182 13.70 -2.41 -1.45
N SER A 183 13.85 -1.40 -0.59
CA SER A 183 14.49 -1.51 0.72
C SER A 183 13.54 -1.96 1.84
N ARG A 184 12.23 -2.06 1.58
CA ARG A 184 11.26 -2.52 2.59
C ARG A 184 11.28 -4.04 2.70
N GLN A 185 10.95 -4.52 3.89
CA GLN A 185 10.87 -5.95 4.16
C GLN A 185 9.64 -6.57 3.50
N VAL A 186 9.86 -7.61 2.70
CA VAL A 186 8.81 -8.33 2.00
C VAL A 186 7.96 -9.12 2.99
N GLN A 187 6.64 -9.07 2.84
CA GLN A 187 5.72 -9.86 3.66
C GLN A 187 5.51 -11.24 3.02
N LEU A 188 5.84 -12.30 3.77
CA LEU A 188 5.75 -13.70 3.30
C LEU A 188 4.40 -14.33 3.68
N GLY A 189 3.38 -13.98 2.90
CA GLY A 189 2.01 -14.46 3.11
C GLY A 189 1.40 -13.96 4.42
N GLN A 190 0.64 -14.82 5.10
CA GLN A 190 0.00 -14.51 6.39
C GLN A 190 0.83 -14.96 7.60
N ASN A 191 2.10 -15.34 7.39
CA ASN A 191 2.96 -15.85 8.45
C ASN A 191 3.66 -14.70 9.17
N ASN A 192 3.57 -14.67 10.50
CA ASN A 192 4.27 -13.68 11.33
C ASN A 192 5.62 -14.20 11.88
N HIS A 193 5.96 -15.46 11.63
CA HIS A 193 7.16 -16.12 12.17
C HIS A 193 8.27 -16.31 11.12
N ILE A 194 7.95 -16.12 9.84
CA ILE A 194 8.91 -16.18 8.73
C ILE A 194 9.07 -14.75 8.22
N ASP A 195 10.31 -14.27 8.21
CA ASP A 195 10.63 -12.87 7.95
C ASP A 195 11.57 -12.67 6.76
N GLY A 196 11.93 -13.76 6.06
CA GLY A 196 12.84 -13.79 4.92
C GLY A 196 12.93 -15.16 4.25
N ALA A 197 13.78 -15.26 3.23
CA ALA A 197 14.06 -16.48 2.49
C ALA A 197 15.54 -16.86 2.59
N THR A 198 15.83 -18.16 2.57
CA THR A 198 17.21 -18.67 2.51
C THR A 198 17.53 -19.04 1.07
N LEU A 199 18.67 -18.55 0.58
CA LEU A 199 19.21 -18.87 -0.73
C LEU A 199 20.57 -19.57 -0.56
N ILE A 200 20.98 -20.35 -1.56
CA ILE A 200 22.25 -21.06 -1.60
C ILE A 200 22.92 -20.86 -2.96
N ASN A 201 24.24 -20.96 -3.03
CA ASN A 201 24.99 -20.98 -4.29
C ASN A 201 25.65 -22.34 -4.54
N ASP A 202 26.32 -22.50 -5.69
CA ASP A 202 27.02 -23.73 -6.07
C ASP A 202 28.17 -24.12 -5.13
N MET A 203 28.65 -23.17 -4.31
CA MET A 203 29.67 -23.41 -3.28
C MET A 203 29.07 -23.86 -1.94
N ASN A 204 27.76 -24.11 -1.89
CA ASN A 204 26.97 -24.41 -0.68
C ASN A 204 27.00 -23.29 0.38
N GLU A 205 27.30 -22.06 -0.01
CA GLU A 205 27.19 -20.90 0.87
C GLU A 205 25.72 -20.48 0.95
N THR A 206 25.26 -20.15 2.15
CA THR A 206 23.87 -19.76 2.38
C THR A 206 23.77 -18.27 2.68
N LEU A 207 22.70 -17.65 2.19
CA LEU A 207 22.39 -16.24 2.40
C LEU A 207 20.92 -16.10 2.78
N TYR A 208 20.65 -15.30 3.81
CA TYR A 208 19.30 -15.01 4.26
C TYR A 208 18.89 -13.60 3.87
N VAL A 209 17.79 -13.46 3.13
CA VAL A 209 17.34 -12.18 2.56
C VAL A 209 15.94 -11.82 3.04
N ARG A 210 15.70 -10.52 3.24
CA ARG A 210 14.45 -9.94 3.77
C ARG A 210 13.87 -8.84 2.88
N THR A 211 14.69 -8.20 2.06
CA THR A 211 14.29 -7.09 1.18
C THR A 211 14.49 -7.44 -0.28
N CYS A 212 13.83 -6.69 -1.18
CA CYS A 212 14.04 -6.86 -2.61
C CYS A 212 15.45 -6.50 -3.08
N LYS A 213 16.11 -5.53 -2.43
CA LYS A 213 17.53 -5.23 -2.72
C LYS A 213 18.42 -6.44 -2.44
N GLU A 214 18.32 -6.99 -1.24
CA GLU A 214 19.10 -8.16 -0.84
C GLU A 214 18.82 -9.37 -1.74
N TYR A 215 17.55 -9.62 -2.08
CA TYR A 215 17.16 -10.71 -2.96
C TYR A 215 17.74 -10.52 -4.38
N ASN A 216 17.56 -9.35 -5.00
CA ASN A 216 18.09 -9.07 -6.34
C ASN A 216 19.63 -9.15 -6.38
N GLU A 217 20.32 -8.65 -5.36
CA GLU A 217 21.78 -8.75 -5.23
C GLU A 217 22.23 -10.21 -5.11
N ALA A 218 21.50 -11.03 -4.35
CA ALA A 218 21.79 -12.45 -4.19
C ALA A 218 21.63 -13.23 -5.50
N ILE A 219 20.51 -13.04 -6.21
CA ILE A 219 20.27 -13.68 -7.51
C ILE A 219 21.34 -13.28 -8.53
N ASN A 220 21.69 -11.99 -8.60
CA ASN A 220 22.78 -11.50 -9.46
C ASN A 220 24.16 -12.08 -9.10
N SER A 221 24.33 -12.54 -7.86
CA SER A 221 25.54 -13.19 -7.37
C SER A 221 25.51 -14.72 -7.51
N GLY A 222 24.51 -15.28 -8.20
CA GLY A 222 24.40 -16.72 -8.45
C GLY A 222 23.77 -17.53 -7.31
N TYR A 223 23.11 -16.88 -6.35
CA TYR A 223 22.32 -17.59 -5.34
C TYR A 223 20.95 -17.98 -5.90
N TYR A 224 20.40 -19.10 -5.42
CA TYR A 224 19.09 -19.62 -5.80
C TYR A 224 18.41 -20.33 -4.62
N ALA A 225 17.10 -20.52 -4.72
CA ALA A 225 16.33 -21.27 -3.73
C ALA A 225 16.42 -22.77 -4.01
N LEU A 226 16.87 -23.56 -3.03
CA LEU A 226 17.13 -24.99 -3.22
C LEU A 226 15.98 -25.89 -2.76
N THR A 227 15.36 -25.60 -1.62
CA THR A 227 14.30 -26.46 -1.08
C THR A 227 12.93 -26.03 -1.56
N ASN A 228 11.95 -26.95 -1.61
CA ASN A 228 10.55 -26.59 -1.91
C ASN A 228 10.00 -25.49 -0.99
N PHE A 229 10.49 -25.43 0.26
CA PHE A 229 10.12 -24.36 1.17
C PHE A 229 10.73 -23.02 0.73
N ASP A 230 12.03 -22.99 0.46
CA ASP A 230 12.74 -21.77 0.03
C ASP A 230 12.24 -21.25 -1.32
N ILE A 231 11.88 -22.15 -2.25
CA ILE A 231 11.29 -21.79 -3.54
C ILE A 231 9.96 -21.06 -3.32
N LYS A 232 9.08 -21.61 -2.48
CA LYS A 232 7.80 -20.97 -2.13
C LYS A 232 7.98 -19.65 -1.40
N MET A 233 8.99 -19.53 -0.54
CA MET A 233 9.30 -18.25 0.10
C MET A 233 9.85 -17.23 -0.91
N SER A 234 10.67 -17.69 -1.86
CA SER A 234 11.25 -16.86 -2.92
C SER A 234 10.19 -16.31 -3.88
N THR A 235 9.10 -17.03 -4.16
CA THR A 235 7.98 -16.52 -4.96
C THR A 235 7.46 -15.16 -4.49
N PHE A 236 7.39 -14.92 -3.17
CA PHE A 236 6.97 -13.61 -2.67
C PHE A 236 7.94 -12.51 -3.07
N PHE A 237 9.25 -12.78 -3.05
CA PHE A 237 10.26 -11.85 -3.55
C PHE A 237 10.14 -11.70 -5.07
N GLU A 238 10.04 -12.78 -5.83
CA GLU A 238 9.90 -12.73 -7.29
C GLU A 238 8.71 -11.86 -7.72
N HIS A 239 7.56 -11.99 -7.05
CA HIS A 239 6.39 -11.14 -7.29
C HIS A 239 6.65 -9.68 -6.95
N GLN A 240 7.04 -9.37 -5.71
CA GLN A 240 7.17 -7.98 -5.26
C GLN A 240 8.33 -7.26 -5.96
N CYS A 241 9.49 -7.91 -6.04
CA CYS A 241 10.70 -7.34 -6.60
C CYS A 241 10.62 -7.28 -8.12
N GLY A 242 10.06 -8.32 -8.75
CA GLY A 242 9.78 -8.36 -10.19
C GLY A 242 8.87 -7.21 -10.61
N LEU A 243 7.76 -6.97 -9.89
CA LEU A 243 6.88 -5.84 -10.16
C LEU A 243 7.61 -4.50 -10.04
N LEU A 244 8.34 -4.27 -8.95
CA LEU A 244 9.04 -2.99 -8.74
C LEU A 244 10.10 -2.73 -9.82
N ASN A 245 10.82 -3.79 -10.23
CA ASN A 245 11.79 -3.71 -11.32
C ASN A 245 11.10 -3.45 -12.67
N ALA A 246 9.97 -4.10 -12.94
CA ALA A 246 9.19 -3.87 -14.16
C ALA A 246 8.67 -2.43 -14.22
N ILE A 247 8.13 -1.88 -13.12
CA ILE A 247 7.70 -0.48 -13.03
C ILE A 247 8.85 0.49 -13.29
N LYS A 248 10.07 0.16 -12.85
CA LYS A 248 11.25 1.00 -13.08
C LYS A 248 11.55 1.17 -14.57
N ALA A 249 11.32 0.13 -15.36
CA ALA A 249 11.48 0.14 -16.82
C ALA A 249 10.24 0.65 -17.56
N ALA A 250 9.05 0.48 -16.97
CA ALA A 250 7.77 0.74 -17.62
C ALA A 250 7.55 2.19 -18.01
N LYS A 251 6.67 2.44 -18.97
CA LYS A 251 6.20 3.75 -19.41
C LYS A 251 4.68 3.77 -19.53
N VAL A 252 4.14 4.95 -19.77
CA VAL A 252 2.73 5.11 -20.17
C VAL A 252 2.61 4.64 -21.63
N PRO A 253 1.71 3.69 -21.94
CA PRO A 253 1.52 3.22 -23.30
C PRO A 253 0.92 4.30 -24.21
N GLU A 254 1.30 4.30 -25.49
CA GLU A 254 0.74 5.16 -26.52
C GLU A 254 -0.54 4.57 -27.14
N CYS A 255 -0.64 3.25 -27.17
CA CYS A 255 -1.76 2.50 -27.73
C CYS A 255 -2.08 1.27 -26.86
N SER A 256 -3.34 0.84 -26.86
CA SER A 256 -3.76 -0.39 -26.18
C SER A 256 -4.70 -1.23 -27.03
N PHE A 257 -4.43 -2.53 -27.10
CA PHE A 257 -5.33 -3.55 -27.66
C PHE A 257 -6.05 -4.36 -26.57
N ILE A 258 -5.92 -3.95 -25.31
CA ILE A 258 -6.42 -4.67 -24.14
C ILE A 258 -7.34 -3.84 -23.24
N ASP A 259 -7.43 -2.52 -23.43
CA ASP A 259 -8.25 -1.63 -22.60
C ASP A 259 -9.66 -1.40 -23.17
N ASP A 260 -9.81 -1.26 -24.51
CA ASP A 260 -11.11 -1.10 -25.17
C ASP A 260 -11.22 -1.92 -26.48
N PRO A 261 -11.99 -3.04 -26.50
CA PRO A 261 -12.70 -3.61 -25.36
C PRO A 261 -11.72 -4.17 -24.33
N ARG A 262 -12.09 -4.06 -23.05
CA ARG A 262 -11.26 -4.56 -21.95
C ARG A 262 -11.16 -6.08 -22.02
N VAL A 263 -9.95 -6.59 -22.28
CA VAL A 263 -9.63 -8.02 -22.24
C VAL A 263 -8.49 -8.30 -21.26
N GLY A 264 -8.38 -9.54 -20.80
CA GLY A 264 -7.43 -9.96 -19.77
C GLY A 264 -7.32 -11.47 -19.58
N VAL A 265 -6.72 -11.91 -18.48
CA VAL A 265 -6.48 -13.33 -18.15
C VAL A 265 -7.76 -14.14 -17.92
N VAL A 266 -8.91 -13.47 -17.81
CA VAL A 266 -10.22 -14.14 -17.74
C VAL A 266 -10.77 -14.48 -19.11
N ASP A 267 -10.24 -13.88 -20.17
CA ASP A 267 -10.58 -14.14 -21.57
C ASP A 267 -9.79 -15.36 -22.06
N LEU A 268 -10.17 -16.54 -21.57
CA LEU A 268 -9.45 -17.81 -21.79
C LEU A 268 -9.28 -18.18 -23.26
N GLN A 269 -10.13 -17.66 -24.13
CA GLN A 269 -10.05 -17.81 -25.59
C GLN A 269 -8.88 -17.03 -26.21
N LEU A 270 -8.31 -16.07 -25.48
CA LEU A 270 -7.16 -15.28 -25.90
C LEU A 270 -5.85 -15.77 -25.26
N LEU A 271 -5.91 -16.62 -24.23
CA LEU A 271 -4.72 -17.15 -23.56
C LEU A 271 -4.21 -18.42 -24.28
N PRO A 272 -3.00 -18.42 -24.86
CA PRO A 272 -2.44 -19.63 -25.46
C PRO A 272 -2.06 -20.64 -24.37
N PHE A 273 -2.36 -21.91 -24.62
CA PHE A 273 -2.11 -23.00 -23.65
C PHE A 273 -0.63 -23.30 -23.44
N SER A 274 0.24 -22.82 -24.33
CA SER A 274 1.70 -22.80 -24.13
C SER A 274 2.15 -22.12 -22.83
N LEU A 275 1.31 -21.23 -22.28
CA LEU A 275 1.55 -20.61 -20.97
C LEU A 275 1.32 -21.57 -19.79
N PHE A 276 0.65 -22.71 -19.98
CA PHE A 276 0.34 -23.61 -18.89
C PHE A 276 1.59 -24.40 -18.47
N PRO A 277 1.89 -24.52 -17.16
CA PRO A 277 3.11 -25.18 -16.71
C PRO A 277 3.06 -26.69 -16.96
N PHE A 278 4.19 -27.26 -17.36
CA PHE A 278 4.41 -28.71 -17.42
C PHE A 278 5.62 -29.08 -16.55
N LEU A 279 5.65 -30.33 -16.09
CA LEU A 279 6.82 -30.90 -15.41
C LEU A 279 7.48 -31.91 -16.35
N GLY A 280 8.75 -31.69 -16.70
CA GLY A 280 9.53 -32.58 -17.55
C GLY A 280 10.11 -31.86 -18.75
N ASP A 281 10.25 -32.58 -19.87
CA ASP A 281 10.76 -32.04 -21.12
C ASP A 281 9.70 -31.14 -21.79
N VAL A 282 10.16 -30.03 -22.38
CA VAL A 282 9.31 -29.11 -23.15
C VAL A 282 8.71 -29.89 -24.32
N PRO A 283 7.40 -29.85 -24.55
CA PRO A 283 6.81 -30.45 -25.74
C PRO A 283 7.48 -29.92 -27.01
N ASP A 284 7.79 -30.82 -27.97
CA ASP A 284 8.52 -30.49 -29.21
C ASP A 284 7.74 -29.53 -30.15
N GLU A 285 6.43 -29.34 -29.93
CA GLU A 285 5.58 -28.43 -30.70
C GLU A 285 4.75 -27.53 -29.77
N ASP A 286 5.00 -26.22 -29.85
CA ASP A 286 4.22 -25.21 -29.16
C ASP A 286 3.08 -24.74 -30.09
N ASP A 287 1.96 -25.46 -30.08
CA ASP A 287 0.79 -25.07 -30.87
C ASP A 287 0.13 -23.84 -30.23
N THR A 288 0.53 -22.66 -30.71
CA THR A 288 0.03 -21.36 -30.25
C THR A 288 -1.46 -21.13 -30.58
N THR A 289 -2.09 -22.01 -31.35
CA THR A 289 -3.52 -21.95 -31.66
C THR A 289 -4.39 -22.60 -30.58
N VAL A 290 -3.80 -23.43 -29.72
CA VAL A 290 -4.48 -24.05 -28.59
C VAL A 290 -4.60 -23.04 -27.47
N THR A 291 -5.81 -22.86 -26.94
CA THR A 291 -6.10 -21.87 -25.90
C THR A 291 -6.53 -22.53 -24.60
N TYR A 292 -6.48 -21.77 -23.50
CA TYR A 292 -7.03 -22.22 -22.22
C TYR A 292 -8.51 -22.59 -22.36
N GLN A 293 -9.29 -21.81 -23.13
CA GLN A 293 -10.70 -22.12 -23.36
C GLN A 293 -10.87 -23.48 -24.06
N SER A 294 -10.07 -23.77 -25.09
CA SER A 294 -10.13 -25.06 -25.78
C SER A 294 -9.85 -26.25 -24.86
N LYS A 295 -8.94 -26.07 -23.88
CA LYS A 295 -8.59 -27.08 -22.86
C LYS A 295 -9.59 -27.19 -21.73
N VAL A 296 -10.38 -26.15 -21.49
CA VAL A 296 -11.57 -26.23 -20.64
C VAL A 296 -12.66 -27.02 -21.36
N ASP A 297 -12.89 -26.74 -22.65
CA ASP A 297 -13.94 -27.35 -23.45
C ASP A 297 -13.73 -28.86 -23.66
N ASP A 298 -12.47 -29.29 -23.87
CA ASP A 298 -12.11 -30.73 -23.97
C ASP A 298 -11.93 -31.41 -22.59
N GLY A 299 -12.00 -30.62 -21.51
CA GLY A 299 -11.87 -31.07 -20.13
C GLY A 299 -10.46 -31.46 -19.72
N THR A 300 -9.41 -31.08 -20.45
CA THR A 300 -8.00 -31.23 -20.05
C THR A 300 -7.72 -30.45 -18.77
N ILE A 301 -8.19 -29.20 -18.70
CA ILE A 301 -8.10 -28.34 -17.51
C ILE A 301 -9.48 -28.00 -16.96
N ASN A 302 -9.54 -27.79 -15.65
CA ASN A 302 -10.74 -27.39 -14.93
C ASN A 302 -10.51 -26.04 -14.26
N ILE A 303 -11.46 -25.13 -14.44
CA ILE A 303 -11.47 -23.85 -13.74
C ILE A 303 -11.80 -24.09 -12.26
N LYS A 304 -10.88 -23.72 -11.37
CA LYS A 304 -11.09 -23.78 -9.91
C LYS A 304 -11.60 -22.46 -9.37
N ARG A 305 -11.15 -21.34 -9.93
CA ARG A 305 -11.53 -20.01 -9.49
C ARG A 305 -11.38 -18.99 -10.60
N ILE A 306 -12.36 -18.11 -10.74
CA ILE A 306 -12.28 -16.90 -11.57
C ILE A 306 -12.72 -15.69 -10.73
N LYS A 307 -11.99 -14.59 -10.87
CA LYS A 307 -12.35 -13.23 -10.46
C LYS A 307 -12.00 -12.27 -11.59
N GLN A 308 -12.38 -11.01 -11.45
CA GLN A 308 -12.17 -9.98 -12.49
C GLN A 308 -10.73 -9.86 -13.02
N ASN A 309 -9.71 -10.09 -12.18
CA ASN A 309 -8.28 -10.00 -12.55
C ASN A 309 -7.50 -11.28 -12.24
N MET A 310 -8.16 -12.42 -12.00
CA MET A 310 -7.51 -13.65 -11.57
C MET A 310 -8.21 -14.86 -12.16
N VAL A 311 -7.40 -15.81 -12.64
CA VAL A 311 -7.86 -17.15 -12.96
C VAL A 311 -6.99 -18.21 -12.29
N CYS A 312 -7.61 -19.30 -11.85
CA CYS A 312 -6.94 -20.48 -11.33
C CYS A 312 -7.52 -21.72 -11.98
N VAL A 313 -6.65 -22.52 -12.60
CA VAL A 313 -7.00 -23.75 -13.32
C VAL A 313 -6.12 -24.90 -12.86
N GLU A 314 -6.64 -26.12 -12.96
CA GLU A 314 -5.86 -27.35 -12.73
C GLU A 314 -6.13 -28.34 -13.84
N ASP A 315 -5.09 -29.00 -14.32
CA ASP A 315 -5.22 -30.11 -15.25
C ASP A 315 -5.59 -31.42 -14.53
N LYS A 316 -5.82 -32.47 -15.31
CA LYS A 316 -6.04 -33.83 -14.81
C LYS A 316 -4.74 -34.55 -14.44
N GLU A 317 -3.60 -34.11 -14.98
CA GLU A 317 -2.31 -34.80 -14.85
C GLU A 317 -1.55 -34.43 -13.57
N GLY A 318 -2.01 -33.42 -12.86
CA GLY A 318 -1.56 -33.11 -11.51
C GLY A 318 -0.93 -31.72 -11.35
N MET A 319 -1.09 -30.82 -12.32
CA MET A 319 -0.59 -29.45 -12.31
C MET A 319 -1.72 -28.43 -12.15
N GLY A 320 -1.41 -27.37 -11.43
CA GLY A 320 -2.25 -26.21 -11.25
C GLY A 320 -1.49 -24.93 -11.52
N GLN A 321 -2.23 -23.92 -11.95
CA GLN A 321 -1.70 -22.59 -12.20
C GLN A 321 -2.70 -21.53 -11.74
N GLN A 322 -2.17 -20.46 -11.19
CA GLN A 322 -2.88 -19.25 -10.86
C GLN A 322 -2.20 -18.06 -11.54
N LEU A 323 -3.00 -17.28 -12.26
CA LEU A 323 -2.59 -16.02 -12.88
C LEU A 323 -3.37 -14.88 -12.23
N ILE A 324 -2.68 -13.81 -11.85
CA ILE A 324 -3.28 -12.59 -11.31
C ILE A 324 -2.75 -11.39 -12.10
N GLU A 325 -3.62 -10.59 -12.71
CA GLU A 325 -3.21 -9.30 -13.27
C GLU A 325 -2.95 -8.29 -12.16
N VAL A 326 -1.79 -7.65 -12.24
CA VAL A 326 -1.29 -6.74 -11.21
C VAL A 326 -1.18 -5.30 -11.73
N LEU A 327 -0.70 -5.13 -12.95
CA LEU A 327 -0.49 -3.82 -13.56
C LEU A 327 -0.58 -3.93 -15.08
N ARG A 328 -1.01 -2.84 -15.73
CA ARG A 328 -0.93 -2.66 -17.18
C ARG A 328 -0.09 -1.43 -17.49
N ALA A 329 0.86 -1.55 -18.40
CA ALA A 329 1.80 -0.50 -18.80
C ALA A 329 2.56 -0.92 -20.06
N ASP A 330 3.33 0.00 -20.64
CA ASP A 330 4.36 -0.32 -21.63
C ASP A 330 5.63 -0.77 -20.89
N PHE A 331 5.87 -2.08 -20.79
CA PHE A 331 7.02 -2.62 -20.06
C PHE A 331 8.27 -2.80 -20.93
N ASN A 332 8.12 -2.89 -22.25
CA ASN A 332 9.23 -3.16 -23.18
C ASN A 332 9.69 -1.89 -23.94
N GLY A 333 8.96 -0.79 -23.83
CA GLY A 333 9.23 0.50 -24.45
C GLY A 333 8.79 0.63 -25.91
N ASP A 334 7.93 -0.25 -26.42
CA ASP A 334 7.43 -0.23 -27.81
C ASP A 334 6.18 0.65 -28.00
N GLY A 335 5.63 1.19 -26.91
CA GLY A 335 4.46 2.05 -26.90
C GLY A 335 3.11 1.31 -26.84
N LEU A 336 3.10 -0.03 -26.82
CA LEU A 336 1.90 -0.83 -26.61
C LEU A 336 1.66 -1.05 -25.11
N GLU A 337 0.41 -1.36 -24.76
CA GLU A 337 0.05 -1.73 -23.39
C GLU A 337 0.10 -3.25 -23.22
N GLU A 338 0.90 -3.70 -22.26
CA GLU A 338 0.97 -5.10 -21.83
C GLU A 338 0.35 -5.29 -20.44
N ILE A 339 0.14 -6.55 -20.06
CA ILE A 339 -0.34 -6.98 -18.75
C ILE A 339 0.78 -7.66 -17.99
N LEU A 340 1.16 -7.12 -16.82
CA LEU A 340 2.02 -7.82 -15.88
C LEU A 340 1.18 -8.70 -14.95
N LEU A 341 1.59 -9.96 -14.88
CA LEU A 341 0.96 -11.01 -14.08
C LEU A 341 1.86 -11.49 -12.96
N PHE A 342 1.24 -11.82 -11.82
CA PHE A 342 1.81 -12.79 -10.89
C PHE A 342 1.34 -14.18 -11.27
N GLU A 343 2.30 -15.07 -11.49
CA GLU A 343 2.08 -16.48 -11.75
C GLU A 343 2.41 -17.30 -10.50
N TYR A 344 1.60 -18.30 -10.20
CA TYR A 344 1.94 -19.37 -9.27
C TYR A 344 1.52 -20.74 -9.83
N CYS A 345 2.49 -21.62 -9.99
CA CYS A 345 2.33 -22.99 -10.48
C CYS A 345 2.54 -23.97 -9.34
N TYR A 346 1.78 -25.07 -9.30
CA TYR A 346 1.86 -26.04 -8.22
C TYR A 346 1.45 -27.44 -8.67
N ALA A 347 1.95 -28.46 -7.96
CA ALA A 347 1.47 -29.82 -8.13
C ALA A 347 0.25 -30.08 -7.24
N THR A 348 -0.87 -30.55 -7.80
CA THR A 348 -2.13 -30.78 -7.07
C THR A 348 -2.07 -31.95 -6.10
N HIS A 349 -1.14 -32.89 -6.31
CA HIS A 349 -0.91 -34.06 -5.45
C HIS A 349 0.48 -34.06 -4.80
N GLY A 350 1.18 -32.92 -4.78
CA GLY A 350 2.56 -32.81 -4.33
C GLY A 350 2.85 -31.59 -3.46
N THR A 351 4.11 -31.40 -3.11
CA THR A 351 4.57 -30.21 -2.37
C THR A 351 5.23 -29.17 -3.26
N PHE A 352 5.41 -29.47 -4.56
CA PHE A 352 5.97 -28.51 -5.52
C PHE A 352 5.06 -27.28 -5.65
N GLY A 353 5.69 -26.11 -5.63
CA GLY A 353 5.05 -24.88 -6.02
C GLY A 353 6.10 -23.79 -6.21
N ALA A 354 5.97 -23.04 -7.28
CA ALA A 354 6.87 -21.98 -7.68
C ALA A 354 6.06 -20.89 -8.36
N GLY A 355 6.57 -19.66 -8.38
CA GLY A 355 5.86 -18.56 -8.99
C GLY A 355 6.79 -17.40 -9.22
N GLY A 356 6.43 -16.56 -10.17
CA GLY A 356 7.21 -15.41 -10.59
C GLY A 356 6.32 -14.41 -11.31
N ILE A 357 6.92 -13.55 -12.14
CA ILE A 357 6.17 -12.60 -12.96
C ILE A 357 6.14 -13.03 -14.43
N ARG A 358 5.05 -12.68 -15.12
CA ARG A 358 4.92 -12.81 -16.59
C ARG A 358 4.42 -11.50 -17.15
N ILE A 359 4.79 -11.18 -18.38
CA ILE A 359 4.27 -10.03 -19.11
C ILE A 359 3.58 -10.57 -20.36
N LEU A 360 2.30 -10.23 -20.54
CA LEU A 360 1.52 -10.60 -21.70
C LEU A 360 1.31 -9.38 -22.60
N SER A 361 1.72 -9.50 -23.86
CA SER A 361 1.42 -8.54 -24.91
C SER A 361 0.24 -9.02 -25.75
N ARG A 362 -0.44 -8.07 -26.38
CA ARG A 362 -1.46 -8.33 -27.40
C ARG A 362 -1.32 -7.27 -28.47
N ASN A 363 -0.93 -7.68 -29.66
CA ASN A 363 -0.48 -6.76 -30.71
C ASN A 363 -1.59 -6.35 -31.70
N THR A 364 -2.76 -6.99 -31.64
CA THR A 364 -3.92 -6.70 -32.51
C THR A 364 -5.25 -7.02 -31.80
N PHE A 365 -6.36 -6.43 -32.27
CA PHE A 365 -7.71 -6.68 -31.74
C PHE A 365 -8.25 -8.10 -31.97
N ASP A 366 -7.73 -8.82 -32.95
CA ASP A 366 -8.12 -10.21 -33.27
C ASP A 366 -7.06 -11.23 -32.81
N GLY A 367 -5.93 -10.76 -32.29
CA GLY A 367 -4.82 -11.60 -31.85
C GLY A 367 -5.02 -12.18 -30.45
N SER A 368 -4.32 -13.29 -30.19
CA SER A 368 -4.15 -13.88 -28.86
C SER A 368 -3.12 -13.11 -28.03
N PHE A 369 -3.04 -13.40 -26.74
CA PHE A 369 -1.95 -12.97 -25.89
C PHE A 369 -0.65 -13.72 -26.26
N GLU A 370 0.47 -13.03 -26.11
CA GLU A 370 1.81 -13.57 -26.32
C GLU A 370 2.68 -13.25 -25.10
N LEU A 371 3.62 -14.12 -24.77
CA LEU A 371 4.58 -13.84 -23.70
C LEU A 371 5.64 -12.85 -24.21
N THR A 372 5.76 -11.71 -23.54
CA THR A 372 6.85 -10.76 -23.79
C THR A 372 8.13 -11.28 -23.14
N GLN A 373 9.21 -11.41 -23.94
CA GLN A 373 10.53 -11.89 -23.48
C GLN A 373 11.28 -10.86 -22.64
#